data_AF-A0A350ICX9-F1
#
_entry.id   AF-A0A350ICX9-F1
#
_cell.length_a   1.000
_cell.length_b   1.000
_cell.length_c   1.000
_cell.angle_alpha   90.00
_cell.angle_beta   90.00
_cell.angle_gamma   90.00
#
_symmetry.space_group_name_H-M   'P 1'
#
loop_
_entity.id
_entity.type
_entity.pdbx_description
1 polymer ?
#
loop_
_entity_poly.entity_id
_entity_poly.type
_entity_poly.pdbx_seq_one_letter_code
_entity_poly.pdbx_strand_id
1 'polypeptide(L)'
;MAIEDIRKLNVRSPYFVEVVDEYLGVVTPPPPPPPPPPDPEPNGTDGFYYRLTRCSDLSIFYSISYPAEPFNSGERVEDSLSVSYVISGSQEEEPAGVKKTITTTGLTGCPEVEEPEIPESTTFNLSCGLQTAVPRTVGITKYRIDGADREAGTFEYRITDVKTPIKYRAYTEGEAPPAYVTIGLDSWAAQWLEATGEGASSLSPSSSSNGVSTISGASSDVFHITSAAEAGKNVIVEIFSPITTISTMKMFVISCPDVEAAPAPVDSGFVTVLTLQATQDIHKGSYGSLATTNDVMVVLNGLLYSMPNVKNGSGLRLILDDASPNYTVLDNNFPYSGNYPSSTEWSYNEGSGAKQMTPQEISSTGVNSGTNTLIITARENVNFKFILRIAQHPAQIINGAKVIRHRGDNAISTGGVSSFNGLTTGFMLGEPNSISAQETLTLEFSGVNTGTLVSESAEWYHEIYTNFGDSYDFTHDVINQFGVETIS
;
A
#
# COMPACT_ATOMS: atom_id res chain seq x y z
N MET A 1 41.73 27.36 3.53
CA MET A 1 41.85 26.34 2.47
C MET A 1 41.07 25.14 2.93
N ALA A 2 39.94 24.88 2.27
CA ALA A 2 39.09 23.73 2.50
C ALA A 2 39.73 22.49 1.85
N ILE A 3 39.63 21.33 2.52
CA ILE A 3 39.78 20.03 1.87
C ILE A 3 38.42 19.35 1.98
N GLU A 4 37.73 19.39 0.85
CA GLU A 4 36.61 18.54 0.48
C GLU A 4 37.21 17.22 -0.02
N ASP A 5 36.97 16.11 0.68
CA ASP A 5 36.87 14.76 0.09
C ASP A 5 36.53 13.73 1.18
N ILE A 6 35.25 13.58 1.50
CA ILE A 6 34.77 12.38 2.21
C ILE A 6 34.31 11.39 1.14
N ARG A 7 35.18 10.45 0.77
CA ARG A 7 34.77 9.27 0.01
C ARG A 7 33.89 8.39 0.90
N LYS A 8 32.61 8.25 0.57
CA LYS A 8 31.72 7.24 1.16
C LYS A 8 32.27 5.85 0.81
N LEU A 9 32.82 5.15 1.80
CA LEU A 9 33.06 3.71 1.70
C LEU A 9 31.74 2.99 2.01
N ASN A 10 31.15 2.37 0.98
CA ASN A 10 30.00 1.49 1.15
C ASN A 10 30.53 0.07 1.35
N VAL A 11 30.57 -0.41 2.60
CA VAL A 11 31.03 -1.77 2.92
C VAL A 11 29.81 -2.60 3.35
N ARG A 12 29.37 -3.50 2.47
CA ARG A 12 28.53 -4.65 2.85
C ARG A 12 29.45 -5.82 3.20
N SER A 13 29.77 -5.99 4.48
CA SER A 13 30.43 -7.20 5.00
C SER A 13 29.94 -7.48 6.42
N PRO A 14 29.68 -8.73 6.81
CA PRO A 14 29.10 -9.08 8.11
C PRO A 14 30.13 -9.22 9.24
N TYR A 15 31.33 -8.65 9.10
CA TYR A 15 32.39 -8.72 10.10
C TYR A 15 32.84 -7.32 10.51
N PHE A 16 32.86 -7.06 11.83
CA PHE A 16 33.30 -5.80 12.43
C PHE A 16 34.75 -5.49 12.06
N VAL A 17 35.00 -4.26 11.59
CA VAL A 17 36.35 -3.70 11.42
C VAL A 17 36.61 -2.77 12.60
N GLU A 18 37.58 -3.12 13.43
CA GLU A 18 38.10 -2.25 14.48
C GLU A 18 39.21 -1.38 13.89
N VAL A 19 39.02 -0.06 13.88
CA VAL A 19 40.04 0.90 13.48
C VAL A 19 40.80 1.30 14.73
N VAL A 20 42.03 0.81 14.87
CA VAL A 20 42.93 1.18 15.98
C VAL A 20 43.85 2.29 15.49
N ASP A 21 43.69 3.50 16.07
CA ASP A 21 44.68 4.57 15.93
C ASP A 21 45.85 4.28 16.89
N GLU A 22 46.99 3.85 16.34
CA GLU A 22 48.25 3.80 17.08
C GLU A 22 48.92 5.19 17.05
N TYR A 23 48.93 5.89 18.19
CA TYR A 23 49.97 6.89 18.45
C TYR A 23 50.45 6.85 19.90
N LEU A 24 51.75 6.59 20.05
CA LEU A 24 52.48 6.37 21.30
C LEU A 24 52.77 7.69 22.03
N GLY A 25 52.48 7.73 23.34
CA GLY A 25 52.93 8.79 24.25
C GLY A 25 52.83 8.37 25.72
N VAL A 26 53.97 8.10 26.35
CA VAL A 26 54.12 7.66 27.75
C VAL A 26 53.77 8.81 28.71
N VAL A 27 52.84 8.58 29.64
CA VAL A 27 52.65 9.43 30.84
C VAL A 27 52.41 8.54 32.06
N THR A 28 53.28 8.64 33.06
CA THR A 28 53.19 7.92 34.33
C THR A 28 52.01 8.41 35.19
N PRO A 29 51.37 7.54 35.99
CA PRO A 29 50.17 7.90 36.75
C PRO A 29 50.47 8.88 37.91
N PRO A 30 49.57 9.83 38.22
CA PRO A 30 49.71 10.74 39.36
C PRO A 30 49.46 10.02 40.70
N PRO A 31 50.02 10.51 41.82
CA PRO A 31 49.86 9.89 43.14
C PRO A 31 48.40 10.00 43.65
N PRO A 32 47.96 9.05 44.50
CA PRO A 32 46.58 9.01 44.99
C PRO A 32 46.26 10.23 45.89
N PRO A 33 45.01 10.72 45.84
CA PRO A 33 44.58 11.86 46.65
C PRO A 33 44.52 11.52 48.15
N PRO A 34 44.71 12.51 49.04
CA PRO A 34 44.61 12.31 50.48
C PRO A 34 43.17 11.93 50.91
N PRO A 35 43.00 11.19 52.02
CA PRO A 35 41.69 10.77 52.49
C PRO A 35 40.81 11.97 52.89
N PRO A 36 39.48 11.89 52.69
CA PRO A 36 38.56 12.99 53.02
C PRO A 36 38.54 13.29 54.52
N PRO A 37 38.33 14.56 54.91
CA PRO A 37 38.18 14.95 56.31
C PRO A 37 36.92 14.28 56.94
N PRO A 38 36.94 13.96 58.24
CA PRO A 38 35.79 13.35 58.91
C PRO A 38 34.59 14.29 58.94
N ASP A 39 33.39 13.71 58.76
CA ASP A 39 32.11 14.43 58.81
C ASP A 39 31.94 15.19 60.12
N PRO A 40 31.48 16.46 60.11
CA PRO A 40 31.16 17.19 61.33
C PRO A 40 29.96 16.55 62.04
N GLU A 41 30.12 16.25 63.33
CA GLU A 41 29.02 15.89 64.23
C GLU A 41 27.96 17.01 64.29
N PRO A 42 26.65 16.69 64.28
CA PRO A 42 25.61 17.70 64.29
C PRO A 42 25.42 18.27 65.70
N ASN A 43 25.93 19.48 65.94
CA ASN A 43 25.56 20.29 67.10
C ASN A 43 24.52 21.35 66.68
N GLY A 44 23.29 21.18 67.18
CA GLY A 44 22.44 22.28 67.67
C GLY A 44 21.91 23.34 66.69
N THR A 45 20.64 23.18 66.33
CA THR A 45 19.58 24.23 66.31
C THR A 45 19.82 25.48 65.45
N ASP A 46 19.65 25.33 64.13
CA ASP A 46 18.90 26.28 63.27
C ASP A 46 18.74 25.62 61.89
N GLY A 47 17.66 24.84 61.73
CA GLY A 47 17.48 24.04 60.52
C GLY A 47 16.08 24.11 59.95
N PHE A 48 15.99 24.18 58.63
CA PHE A 48 14.73 24.22 57.90
C PHE A 48 14.31 22.83 57.44
N TYR A 49 13.02 22.58 57.50
CA TYR A 49 12.34 21.46 56.88
C TYR A 49 11.72 21.90 55.57
N TYR A 50 12.04 21.22 54.48
CA TYR A 50 11.53 21.54 53.15
C TYR A 50 10.29 20.73 52.81
N ARG A 51 9.29 21.40 52.24
CA ARG A 51 8.06 20.79 51.74
C ARG A 51 8.29 20.27 50.32
N LEU A 52 8.22 18.96 50.16
CA LEU A 52 8.55 18.22 48.93
C LEU A 52 7.27 17.80 48.22
N THR A 53 7.12 18.16 46.96
CA THR A 53 6.04 17.65 46.10
C THR A 53 6.61 16.57 45.20
N ARG A 54 6.14 15.32 45.33
CA ARG A 54 6.63 14.20 44.51
C ARG A 54 6.19 14.37 43.06
N CYS A 55 7.11 14.16 42.12
CA CYS A 55 6.84 14.39 40.71
C CYS A 55 5.88 13.39 40.06
N SER A 56 5.76 12.16 40.59
CA SER A 56 4.92 11.12 40.01
C SER A 56 3.43 11.28 40.31
N ASP A 57 3.08 11.81 41.48
CA ASP A 57 1.70 11.77 42.01
C ASP A 57 1.30 13.06 42.75
N LEU A 58 2.18 14.07 42.78
CA LEU A 58 2.00 15.34 43.47
C LEU A 58 1.77 15.23 44.99
N SER A 59 2.08 14.06 45.59
CA SER A 59 1.97 13.87 47.03
C SER A 59 3.02 14.67 47.79
N ILE A 60 2.65 15.10 49.01
CA ILE A 60 3.44 16.03 49.81
C ILE A 60 4.20 15.27 50.91
N PHE A 61 5.50 15.54 51.00
CA PHE A 61 6.39 15.05 52.05
C PHE A 61 7.19 16.18 52.66
N TYR A 62 7.95 15.87 53.70
CA TYR A 62 8.88 16.80 54.33
C TYR A 62 10.28 16.20 54.37
N SER A 63 11.29 17.06 54.23
CA SER A 63 12.69 16.66 54.37
C SER A 63 13.06 16.45 55.85
N ILE A 64 14.26 15.93 56.12
CA ILE A 64 14.93 16.13 57.41
C ILE A 64 15.32 17.60 57.59
N SER A 65 15.77 18.00 58.79
CA SER A 65 16.28 19.36 59.00
C SER A 65 17.61 19.54 58.29
N TYR A 66 17.74 20.59 57.50
CA TYR A 66 19.01 21.04 56.92
C TYR A 66 19.42 22.40 57.50
N PRO A 67 20.71 22.79 57.45
CA PRO A 67 21.14 24.14 57.82
C PRO A 67 20.36 25.24 57.07
N ALA A 68 20.50 26.51 57.45
CA ALA A 68 19.79 27.61 56.81
C ALA A 68 19.96 27.64 55.27
N GLU A 69 18.81 27.55 54.56
CA GLU A 69 18.61 27.79 53.12
C GLU A 69 19.50 27.06 52.06
N PRO A 70 19.84 25.75 52.18
CA PRO A 70 20.61 25.05 51.14
C PRO A 70 19.85 24.81 49.84
N PHE A 71 18.53 24.97 49.83
CA PHE A 71 17.71 24.70 48.65
C PHE A 71 16.70 25.80 48.38
N ASN A 72 16.48 26.09 47.10
CA ASN A 72 15.51 27.07 46.63
C ASN A 72 14.17 26.42 46.26
N SER A 73 13.09 27.22 46.31
CA SER A 73 11.79 26.80 45.79
C SER A 73 11.88 26.53 44.28
N GLY A 74 11.27 25.43 43.83
CA GLY A 74 11.31 24.98 42.44
C GLY A 74 12.49 24.06 42.08
N GLU A 75 13.45 23.87 42.98
CA GLU A 75 14.55 22.94 42.76
C GLU A 75 14.09 21.48 42.80
N ARG A 76 14.66 20.68 41.91
CA ARG A 76 14.49 19.23 41.87
C ARG A 76 15.50 18.58 42.81
N VAL A 77 14.98 17.76 43.70
CA VAL A 77 15.76 16.98 44.66
C VAL A 77 15.36 15.51 44.60
N GLU A 78 16.26 14.63 44.98
CA GLU A 78 16.03 13.18 45.01
C GLU A 78 16.24 12.62 46.39
N ASP A 79 15.44 11.61 46.77
CA ASP A 79 15.70 10.84 48.00
C ASP A 79 16.73 9.73 47.78
N SER A 80 17.06 9.00 48.84
CA SER A 80 18.03 7.88 48.78
C SER A 80 17.59 6.70 47.89
N LEU A 81 16.35 6.72 47.38
CA LEU A 81 15.81 5.73 46.44
C LEU A 81 15.67 6.32 45.03
N SER A 82 16.30 7.47 44.75
CA SER A 82 16.25 8.18 43.46
C SER A 82 14.84 8.61 43.05
N VAL A 83 13.92 8.80 44.01
CA VAL A 83 12.60 9.36 43.72
C VAL A 83 12.72 10.88 43.63
N SER A 84 12.27 11.47 42.52
CA SER A 84 12.34 12.92 42.31
C SER A 84 11.18 13.69 42.96
N TYR A 85 11.53 14.79 43.61
CA TYR A 85 10.62 15.75 44.24
C TYR A 85 10.97 17.18 43.82
N VAL A 86 10.00 18.09 43.90
CA VAL A 86 10.21 19.54 43.76
C VAL A 86 9.97 20.23 45.09
N ILE A 87 10.88 21.14 45.46
CA ILE A 87 10.73 21.96 46.66
C ILE A 87 9.65 23.00 46.45
N SER A 88 8.68 23.02 47.35
CA SER A 88 7.48 23.88 47.28
C SER A 88 7.37 24.86 48.45
N GLY A 89 8.31 24.84 49.38
CA GLY A 89 8.37 25.73 50.55
C GLY A 89 9.31 25.19 51.62
N SER A 90 9.51 25.98 52.68
CA SER A 90 10.31 25.63 53.86
C SER A 90 9.62 26.10 55.15
N GLN A 91 9.98 25.49 56.27
CA GLN A 91 9.51 25.86 57.61
C GLN A 91 10.56 25.52 58.67
N GLU A 92 10.58 26.30 59.77
CA GLU A 92 11.49 26.08 60.90
C GLU A 92 10.91 25.10 61.93
N GLU A 93 9.58 25.04 62.05
CA GLU A 93 8.91 24.10 62.94
C GLU A 93 8.96 22.68 62.39
N GLU A 94 9.19 21.72 63.29
CA GLU A 94 9.25 20.30 62.94
C GLU A 94 7.90 19.79 62.41
N PRO A 95 7.81 19.36 61.13
CA PRO A 95 6.59 18.81 60.57
C PRO A 95 6.33 17.39 61.08
N ALA A 96 5.05 17.07 61.28
CA ALA A 96 4.62 15.72 61.60
C ALA A 96 4.74 14.79 60.37
N GLY A 97 5.11 13.52 60.62
CA GLY A 97 5.17 12.47 59.59
C GLY A 97 6.57 11.93 59.33
N VAL A 98 6.68 11.04 58.33
CA VAL A 98 7.95 10.44 57.92
C VAL A 98 8.75 11.45 57.09
N LYS A 99 9.97 11.74 57.54
CA LYS A 99 10.87 12.69 56.88
C LYS A 99 11.80 12.02 55.88
N LYS A 100 12.18 12.75 54.84
CA LYS A 100 13.03 12.26 53.75
C LYS A 100 14.40 12.95 53.77
N THR A 101 15.47 12.17 53.64
CA THR A 101 16.76 12.71 53.26
C THR A 101 16.73 12.97 51.76
N ILE A 102 17.11 14.17 51.35
CA ILE A 102 17.14 14.64 49.96
C ILE A 102 18.52 15.15 49.56
N THR A 103 18.82 15.03 48.27
CA THR A 103 20.05 15.54 47.63
C THR A 103 19.65 16.37 46.42
N THR A 104 20.34 17.49 46.17
CA THR A 104 20.08 18.32 44.98
C THR A 104 20.50 17.60 43.70
N THR A 105 19.68 17.75 42.65
CA THR A 105 20.02 17.29 41.30
C THR A 105 20.66 18.39 40.44
N GLY A 106 20.67 19.64 40.92
CA GLY A 106 21.06 20.82 40.13
C GLY A 106 20.05 21.23 39.04
N LEU A 107 18.89 20.58 38.97
CA LEU A 107 17.82 20.85 38.00
C LEU A 107 16.61 21.50 38.68
N THR A 108 15.69 22.05 37.89
CA THR A 108 14.41 22.62 38.37
C THR A 108 13.22 21.87 37.76
N GLY A 109 12.07 21.94 38.42
CA GLY A 109 10.83 21.29 37.98
C GLY A 109 10.89 19.76 38.01
N CYS A 110 9.79 19.10 37.63
CA CYS A 110 9.76 17.65 37.53
C CYS A 110 10.42 17.15 36.25
N PRO A 111 10.99 15.93 36.24
CA PRO A 111 11.47 15.31 35.00
C PRO A 111 10.32 15.31 33.99
N GLU A 112 10.64 15.74 32.77
CA GLU A 112 9.70 15.65 31.66
C GLU A 112 9.42 14.16 31.45
N VAL A 113 8.16 13.78 31.62
CA VAL A 113 7.74 12.40 31.36
C VAL A 113 7.73 12.27 29.85
N GLU A 114 8.72 11.58 29.28
CA GLU A 114 8.62 11.12 27.90
C GLU A 114 7.36 10.26 27.80
N GLU A 115 6.38 10.75 27.06
CA GLU A 115 5.15 10.03 26.74
C GLU A 115 5.55 8.74 26.01
N PRO A 116 5.03 7.56 26.37
CA PRO A 116 5.41 6.32 25.70
C PRO A 116 5.04 6.43 24.22
N GLU A 117 6.05 6.39 23.35
CA GLU A 117 5.84 6.37 21.91
C GLU A 117 4.92 5.19 21.56
N ILE A 118 3.79 5.50 20.93
CA ILE A 118 2.91 4.49 20.33
C ILE A 118 3.77 3.71 19.34
N PRO A 119 3.89 2.36 19.44
CA PRO A 119 4.72 1.60 18.53
C PRO A 119 4.30 1.87 17.09
N GLU A 120 5.26 2.17 16.21
CA GLU A 120 5.02 2.42 14.79
C GLU A 120 4.14 1.31 14.20
N SER A 121 2.91 1.67 13.80
CA SER A 121 2.02 0.70 13.18
C SER A 121 2.43 0.51 11.73
N THR A 122 2.87 -0.69 11.36
CA THR A 122 3.10 -1.04 9.96
C THR A 122 1.76 -1.29 9.29
N THR A 123 1.48 -0.57 8.21
CA THR A 123 0.27 -0.76 7.38
C THR A 123 0.61 -1.57 6.13
N PHE A 124 -0.13 -2.65 5.92
CA PHE A 124 -0.06 -3.48 4.72
C PHE A 124 -1.31 -3.26 3.87
N ASN A 125 -1.15 -2.88 2.60
CA ASN A 125 -2.26 -2.80 1.66
C ASN A 125 -2.60 -4.19 1.13
N LEU A 126 -3.89 -4.53 1.09
CA LEU A 126 -4.40 -5.81 0.61
C LEU A 126 -5.50 -5.61 -0.40
N SER A 127 -5.30 -6.12 -1.61
CA SER A 127 -6.37 -6.21 -2.62
C SER A 127 -7.25 -7.43 -2.35
N CYS A 128 -8.46 -7.42 -2.93
CA CYS A 128 -9.39 -8.52 -2.81
C CYS A 128 -8.81 -9.84 -3.34
N GLY A 129 -9.05 -10.96 -2.65
CA GLY A 129 -8.56 -12.28 -3.06
C GLY A 129 -7.07 -12.52 -2.77
N LEU A 130 -6.35 -11.57 -2.17
CA LEU A 130 -4.95 -11.72 -1.79
C LEU A 130 -4.80 -12.18 -0.33
N GLN A 131 -3.69 -12.88 -0.08
CA GLN A 131 -3.23 -13.22 1.26
C GLN A 131 -1.86 -12.61 1.55
N THR A 132 -1.59 -12.33 2.82
CA THR A 132 -0.27 -11.93 3.30
C THR A 132 0.04 -12.59 4.64
N ALA A 133 1.33 -12.67 4.96
CA ALA A 133 1.77 -13.14 6.26
C ALA A 133 1.56 -12.05 7.33
N VAL A 134 1.17 -12.48 8.54
CA VAL A 134 1.21 -11.60 9.71
C VAL A 134 2.63 -11.59 10.27
N PRO A 135 3.28 -10.41 10.40
CA PRO A 135 4.65 -10.32 10.91
C PRO A 135 4.79 -10.89 12.33
N ARG A 136 5.96 -11.43 12.63
CA ARG A 136 6.33 -11.89 13.97
C ARG A 136 6.82 -10.73 14.83
N THR A 137 5.89 -9.93 15.31
CA THR A 137 6.19 -8.74 16.12
C THR A 137 5.26 -8.60 17.33
N VAL A 138 5.66 -7.75 18.27
CA VAL A 138 4.81 -7.20 19.33
C VAL A 138 4.30 -5.84 18.84
N GLY A 139 3.03 -5.53 19.10
CA GLY A 139 2.41 -4.26 18.73
C GLY A 139 1.25 -4.40 17.74
N ILE A 140 0.89 -3.29 17.10
CA ILE A 140 -0.26 -3.22 16.19
C ILE A 140 0.21 -3.34 14.76
N THR A 141 -0.31 -4.34 14.05
CA THR A 141 -0.20 -4.45 12.60
C THR A 141 -1.52 -4.05 11.98
N LYS A 142 -1.49 -3.17 10.97
CA LYS A 142 -2.69 -2.71 10.27
C LYS A 142 -2.72 -3.30 8.86
N TYR A 143 -3.89 -3.76 8.45
CA TYR A 143 -4.16 -4.20 7.09
C TYR A 143 -5.23 -3.29 6.50
N ARG A 144 -4.90 -2.60 5.42
CA ARG A 144 -5.83 -1.77 4.68
C ARG A 144 -6.31 -2.57 3.48
N ILE A 145 -7.53 -3.10 3.58
CA ILE A 145 -8.21 -3.78 2.48
C ILE A 145 -8.73 -2.70 1.53
N ASP A 146 -8.27 -2.76 0.28
CA ASP A 146 -8.57 -1.75 -0.71
C ASP A 146 -10.03 -1.83 -1.15
N GLY A 147 -10.76 -0.76 -0.87
CA GLY A 147 -12.14 -0.54 -1.28
C GLY A 147 -12.26 0.51 -2.37
N ALA A 148 -11.15 1.02 -2.91
CA ALA A 148 -11.17 1.95 -4.02
C ALA A 148 -11.99 1.35 -5.18
N ASP A 149 -12.82 2.20 -5.78
CA ASP A 149 -13.67 1.88 -6.93
C ASP A 149 -14.63 0.70 -6.72
N ARG A 150 -14.92 0.32 -5.47
CA ARG A 150 -15.92 -0.71 -5.14
C ARG A 150 -17.22 -0.09 -4.68
N GLU A 151 -18.32 -0.78 -4.94
CA GLU A 151 -19.63 -0.42 -4.42
C GLU A 151 -19.66 -0.51 -2.87
N ALA A 152 -20.64 0.15 -2.26
CA ALA A 152 -20.92 -0.05 -0.83
C ALA A 152 -21.33 -1.50 -0.60
N GLY A 153 -20.82 -2.13 0.45
CA GLY A 153 -21.14 -3.53 0.69
C GLY A 153 -20.22 -4.25 1.66
N THR A 154 -20.23 -5.56 1.54
CA THR A 154 -19.58 -6.48 2.47
C THR A 154 -18.19 -6.90 2.03
N PHE A 155 -17.23 -6.81 2.96
CA PHE A 155 -15.89 -7.37 2.86
C PHE A 155 -15.78 -8.58 3.79
N GLU A 156 -15.31 -9.69 3.25
CA GLU A 156 -15.03 -10.91 4.00
C GLU A 156 -13.52 -11.13 4.08
N TYR A 157 -13.03 -11.35 5.30
CA TYR A 157 -11.62 -11.65 5.53
C TYR A 157 -11.44 -12.77 6.54
N ARG A 158 -10.27 -13.39 6.48
CA ARG A 158 -9.89 -14.50 7.33
C ARG A 158 -8.52 -14.30 7.94
N ILE A 159 -8.41 -14.55 9.24
CA ILE A 159 -7.12 -14.68 9.93
C ILE A 159 -6.91 -16.17 10.20
N THR A 160 -5.88 -16.78 9.64
CA THR A 160 -5.63 -18.23 9.77
C THR A 160 -4.40 -18.55 10.60
N ASP A 161 -4.31 -19.79 11.08
CA ASP A 161 -3.15 -20.31 11.81
C ASP A 161 -2.83 -19.51 13.09
N VAL A 162 -3.85 -19.03 13.79
CA VAL A 162 -3.68 -18.36 15.08
C VAL A 162 -3.27 -19.39 16.13
N LYS A 163 -2.01 -19.28 16.62
CA LYS A 163 -1.45 -20.14 17.68
C LYS A 163 -1.01 -19.38 18.92
N THR A 164 -0.89 -18.06 18.82
CA THR A 164 -0.67 -17.13 19.93
C THR A 164 -1.89 -16.25 20.04
N PRO A 165 -2.28 -15.86 21.27
CA PRO A 165 -3.41 -14.99 21.46
C PRO A 165 -3.17 -13.61 20.82
N ILE A 166 -4.21 -13.07 20.20
CA ILE A 166 -4.20 -11.74 19.58
C ILE A 166 -5.49 -11.01 19.92
N LYS A 167 -5.45 -9.69 19.82
CA LYS A 167 -6.63 -8.85 19.72
C LYS A 167 -6.79 -8.40 18.28
N TYR A 168 -8.01 -8.36 17.77
CA TYR A 168 -8.27 -7.79 16.45
C TYR A 168 -9.53 -6.93 16.44
N ARG A 169 -9.62 -6.05 15.45
CA ARG A 169 -10.83 -5.29 15.12
C ARG A 169 -10.82 -4.95 13.64
N ALA A 170 -12.00 -4.70 13.08
CA ALA A 170 -12.15 -4.17 11.74
C ALA A 170 -13.12 -3.00 11.72
N TYR A 171 -12.89 -2.04 10.83
CA TYR A 171 -13.71 -0.84 10.68
C TYR A 171 -13.47 -0.19 9.32
N THR A 172 -14.42 0.64 8.88
CA THR A 172 -14.26 1.45 7.67
C THR A 172 -13.25 2.56 7.93
N GLU A 173 -12.33 2.78 6.99
CA GLU A 173 -11.33 3.85 7.10
C GLU A 173 -12.01 5.23 7.25
N GLY A 174 -11.63 5.96 8.31
CA GLY A 174 -12.24 7.24 8.67
C GLY A 174 -13.38 7.15 9.70
N GLU A 175 -13.88 5.95 9.99
CA GLU A 175 -14.84 5.74 11.09
C GLU A 175 -14.14 5.49 12.43
N ALA A 176 -14.88 5.71 13.53
CA ALA A 176 -14.38 5.44 14.87
C ALA A 176 -14.15 3.92 15.06
N PRO A 177 -12.92 3.48 15.39
CA PRO A 177 -12.64 2.05 15.54
C PRO A 177 -13.44 1.42 16.69
N PRO A 178 -14.03 0.23 16.52
CA PRO A 178 -14.71 -0.49 17.58
C PRO A 178 -13.70 -1.03 18.62
N ALA A 179 -14.25 -1.58 19.70
CA ALA A 179 -13.46 -2.28 20.70
C ALA A 179 -12.80 -3.54 20.11
N TYR A 180 -11.62 -3.88 20.63
CA TYR A 180 -10.90 -5.09 20.26
C TYR A 180 -11.62 -6.35 20.72
N VAL A 181 -11.56 -7.39 19.89
CA VAL A 181 -11.98 -8.76 20.22
C VAL A 181 -10.75 -9.63 20.41
N THR A 182 -10.74 -10.48 21.45
CA THR A 182 -9.61 -11.37 21.78
C THR A 182 -9.86 -12.79 21.26
N ILE A 183 -8.81 -13.46 20.76
CA ILE A 183 -8.82 -14.88 20.38
C ILE A 183 -7.52 -15.60 20.79
N GLY A 184 -7.55 -16.92 20.92
CA GLY A 184 -6.36 -17.78 20.98
C GLY A 184 -5.80 -17.98 22.40
N LEU A 185 -6.65 -17.82 23.42
CA LEU A 185 -6.27 -17.69 24.82
C LEU A 185 -5.93 -19.00 25.56
N ASP A 186 -5.80 -20.13 24.86
CA ASP A 186 -5.67 -21.46 25.47
C ASP A 186 -4.46 -21.60 26.42
N SER A 187 -3.30 -22.04 25.90
CA SER A 187 -2.10 -22.37 26.68
C SER A 187 -1.23 -21.17 27.04
N TRP A 188 -1.66 -19.96 26.69
CA TRP A 188 -0.89 -18.71 26.82
C TRP A 188 -1.42 -17.75 27.88
N ALA A 189 -2.45 -18.15 28.63
CA ALA A 189 -3.14 -17.28 29.58
C ALA A 189 -2.18 -16.58 30.58
N ALA A 190 -1.19 -17.28 31.14
CA ALA A 190 -0.26 -16.67 32.10
C ALA A 190 0.58 -15.54 31.47
N GLN A 191 1.15 -15.78 30.29
CA GLN A 191 1.95 -14.78 29.57
C GLN A 191 1.07 -13.64 29.03
N TRP A 192 -0.19 -13.93 28.69
CA TRP A 192 -1.16 -12.93 28.27
C TRP A 192 -1.51 -11.97 29.40
N LEU A 193 -1.82 -12.50 30.59
CA LEU A 193 -2.16 -11.70 31.76
C LEU A 193 -0.96 -10.82 32.17
N GLU A 194 0.26 -11.36 32.08
CA GLU A 194 1.49 -10.60 32.32
C GLU A 194 1.69 -9.46 31.30
N ALA A 195 1.49 -9.73 30.01
CA ALA A 195 1.70 -8.75 28.94
C ALA A 195 0.60 -7.68 28.86
N THR A 196 -0.63 -7.99 29.25
CA THR A 196 -1.80 -7.09 29.09
C THR A 196 -2.30 -6.47 30.39
N GLY A 197 -1.95 -7.04 31.55
CA GLY A 197 -2.48 -6.64 32.85
C GLY A 197 -3.98 -6.93 33.03
N GLU A 198 -4.62 -7.66 32.11
CA GLU A 198 -6.02 -8.03 32.22
C GLU A 198 -6.25 -9.06 33.33
N GLY A 199 -7.47 -9.11 33.88
CA GLY A 199 -7.88 -10.17 34.81
C GLY A 199 -8.35 -11.42 34.06
N ALA A 200 -8.27 -12.60 34.68
CA ALA A 200 -8.72 -13.87 34.11
C ALA A 200 -10.21 -13.91 33.69
N SER A 201 -11.00 -12.88 34.01
CA SER A 201 -12.38 -12.70 33.55
C SER A 201 -12.52 -12.19 32.12
N SER A 202 -11.45 -11.68 31.48
CA SER A 202 -11.45 -11.33 30.04
C SER A 202 -11.23 -12.54 29.14
N LEU A 203 -11.01 -13.73 29.73
CA LEU A 203 -10.85 -14.98 29.02
C LEU A 203 -12.18 -15.36 28.36
N SER A 204 -12.19 -15.42 27.02
CA SER A 204 -13.37 -15.82 26.25
C SER A 204 -13.91 -17.16 26.80
N PRO A 205 -15.20 -17.25 27.19
CA PRO A 205 -15.82 -18.55 27.39
C PRO A 205 -15.77 -19.29 26.05
N SER A 206 -15.58 -20.61 26.09
CA SER A 206 -15.51 -21.51 24.93
C SER A 206 -16.80 -21.62 24.09
N SER A 207 -17.63 -20.58 24.05
CA SER A 207 -18.93 -20.60 23.36
C SER A 207 -19.52 -19.22 23.04
N SER A 208 -18.72 -18.19 22.70
CA SER A 208 -19.30 -16.97 22.12
C SER A 208 -19.55 -17.16 20.63
N SER A 209 -20.74 -17.66 20.30
CA SER A 209 -21.33 -17.61 18.97
C SER A 209 -21.59 -16.14 18.58
N ASN A 210 -20.63 -15.54 17.90
CA ASN A 210 -20.81 -14.44 16.95
C ASN A 210 -19.70 -14.60 15.89
N GLY A 211 -20.04 -15.28 14.78
CA GLY A 211 -19.19 -15.41 13.58
C GLY A 211 -17.97 -16.35 13.67
N VAL A 212 -17.47 -16.69 14.86
CA VAL A 212 -16.28 -17.54 15.00
C VAL A 212 -16.65 -19.03 14.93
N SER A 213 -16.43 -19.66 13.78
CA SER A 213 -16.52 -21.13 13.65
C SER A 213 -15.18 -21.76 14.00
N THR A 214 -15.01 -22.19 15.24
CA THR A 214 -13.89 -23.04 15.65
C THR A 214 -14.16 -24.47 15.20
N ILE A 215 -13.60 -24.88 14.05
CA ILE A 215 -13.53 -26.30 13.73
C ILE A 215 -12.50 -26.93 14.69
N SER A 216 -13.02 -27.81 15.52
CA SER A 216 -12.35 -28.67 16.50
C SER A 216 -10.87 -29.02 16.22
N GLY A 217 -9.99 -28.54 17.11
CA GLY A 217 -8.67 -29.14 17.39
C GLY A 217 -7.56 -28.79 16.40
N ALA A 218 -6.69 -27.84 16.80
CA ALA A 218 -5.55 -27.28 16.06
C ALA A 218 -5.92 -26.27 14.95
N SER A 219 -5.33 -25.06 15.04
CA SER A 219 -5.58 -23.81 14.26
C SER A 219 -6.98 -23.20 14.44
N SER A 220 -7.10 -22.13 15.25
CA SER A 220 -8.31 -21.31 15.28
C SER A 220 -8.29 -20.31 14.13
N ASP A 221 -8.97 -20.64 13.04
CA ASP A 221 -9.18 -19.69 11.95
C ASP A 221 -10.37 -18.77 12.28
N VAL A 222 -10.23 -17.49 11.99
CA VAL A 222 -11.28 -16.48 12.20
C VAL A 222 -11.82 -16.07 10.85
N PHE A 223 -13.13 -16.22 10.65
CA PHE A 223 -13.83 -15.67 9.50
C PHE A 223 -14.61 -14.45 9.98
N HIS A 224 -14.43 -13.31 9.30
CA HIS A 224 -15.13 -12.09 9.64
C HIS A 224 -15.69 -11.37 8.44
N ILE A 225 -16.81 -10.72 8.73
CA ILE A 225 -17.60 -9.96 7.79
C ILE A 225 -17.69 -8.55 8.35
N THR A 226 -17.26 -7.57 7.57
CA THR A 226 -17.47 -6.16 7.85
C THR A 226 -18.05 -5.49 6.61
N SER A 227 -18.63 -4.31 6.74
CA SER A 227 -19.26 -3.62 5.62
C SER A 227 -18.87 -2.16 5.59
N ALA A 228 -18.54 -1.66 4.41
CA ALA A 228 -18.45 -0.23 4.17
C ALA A 228 -19.82 0.30 3.76
N ALA A 229 -20.31 1.32 4.46
CA ALA A 229 -21.61 1.93 4.18
C ALA A 229 -21.60 2.80 2.91
N GLU A 230 -20.43 3.25 2.46
CA GLU A 230 -20.23 4.09 1.29
C GLU A 230 -19.29 3.40 0.29
N ALA A 231 -19.52 3.63 -1.00
CA ALA A 231 -18.65 3.17 -2.08
C ALA A 231 -17.25 3.81 -1.98
N GLY A 232 -16.22 3.11 -2.45
CA GLY A 232 -14.84 3.60 -2.46
C GLY A 232 -14.13 3.59 -1.10
N LYS A 233 -14.78 3.14 -0.02
CA LYS A 233 -14.18 3.15 1.32
C LYS A 233 -13.39 1.89 1.59
N ASN A 234 -12.17 2.09 2.09
CA ASN A 234 -11.30 0.99 2.53
C ASN A 234 -11.76 0.43 3.87
N VAL A 235 -11.41 -0.83 4.11
CA VAL A 235 -11.60 -1.48 5.40
C VAL A 235 -10.24 -1.63 6.07
N ILE A 236 -10.13 -1.16 7.31
CA ILE A 236 -8.95 -1.38 8.15
C ILE A 236 -9.21 -2.59 9.04
N VAL A 237 -8.27 -3.53 9.04
CA VAL A 237 -8.20 -4.62 10.01
C VAL A 237 -6.93 -4.44 10.84
N GLU A 238 -7.09 -4.21 12.14
CA GLU A 238 -5.97 -4.08 13.06
C GLU A 238 -5.81 -5.37 13.85
N ILE A 239 -4.59 -5.91 13.86
CA ILE A 239 -4.19 -7.03 14.70
C ILE A 239 -3.20 -6.50 15.73
N PHE A 240 -3.61 -6.50 16.99
CA PHE A 240 -2.74 -6.20 18.11
C PHE A 240 -2.22 -7.51 18.70
N SER A 241 -0.89 -7.63 18.74
CA SER A 241 -0.15 -8.77 19.28
C SER A 241 0.58 -8.33 20.56
N PRO A 242 0.03 -8.58 21.77
CA PRO A 242 0.68 -8.26 23.03
C PRO A 242 1.92 -9.11 23.32
N ILE A 243 2.03 -10.26 22.67
CA ILE A 243 3.14 -11.19 22.75
C ILE A 243 3.59 -11.48 21.32
N THR A 244 4.90 -11.67 21.12
CA THR A 244 5.46 -12.00 19.80
C THR A 244 4.76 -13.21 19.20
N THR A 245 4.20 -13.06 18.00
CA THR A 245 3.53 -14.17 17.32
C THR A 245 4.55 -15.25 16.93
N ILE A 246 4.21 -16.52 17.18
CA ILE A 246 5.10 -17.66 16.89
C ILE A 246 4.67 -18.48 15.67
N SER A 247 3.51 -18.16 15.07
CA SER A 247 2.92 -18.93 13.98
C SER A 247 3.18 -18.32 12.60
N THR A 248 2.87 -19.11 11.58
CA THR A 248 2.71 -18.70 10.18
C THR A 248 1.33 -18.09 9.98
N MET A 249 0.90 -17.19 10.89
CA MET A 249 -0.41 -16.56 10.81
C MET A 249 -0.53 -15.82 9.47
N LYS A 250 -1.71 -15.88 8.85
CA LYS A 250 -1.97 -15.19 7.60
C LYS A 250 -3.24 -14.38 7.70
N MET A 251 -3.25 -13.28 6.97
CA MET A 251 -4.44 -12.48 6.69
C MET A 251 -4.84 -12.73 5.24
N PHE A 252 -6.10 -13.07 5.00
CA PHE A 252 -6.64 -13.35 3.69
C PHE A 252 -7.91 -12.54 3.46
N VAL A 253 -7.99 -11.82 2.35
CA VAL A 253 -9.23 -11.15 1.92
C VAL A 253 -9.97 -12.11 1.00
N ILE A 254 -11.10 -12.63 1.45
CA ILE A 254 -11.84 -13.69 0.76
C ILE A 254 -12.69 -13.11 -0.36
N SER A 255 -13.47 -12.08 -0.04
CA SER A 255 -14.39 -11.44 -0.96
C SER A 255 -14.58 -9.97 -0.56
N CYS A 256 -15.02 -9.16 -1.52
CA CYS A 256 -15.23 -7.73 -1.38
C CYS A 256 -16.48 -7.36 -2.20
N PRO A 257 -17.04 -6.16 -1.99
CA PRO A 257 -18.11 -5.67 -2.85
C PRO A 257 -17.68 -5.65 -4.31
N ASP A 258 -18.65 -5.75 -5.21
CA ASP A 258 -18.38 -5.66 -6.64
C ASP A 258 -17.70 -4.32 -6.97
N VAL A 259 -16.92 -4.32 -8.05
CA VAL A 259 -16.30 -3.09 -8.55
C VAL A 259 -17.42 -2.22 -9.13
N GLU A 260 -17.39 -0.93 -8.86
CA GLU A 260 -18.34 0.03 -9.38
C GLU A 260 -18.25 0.03 -10.92
N ALA A 261 -19.38 -0.22 -11.57
CA ALA A 261 -19.44 -0.26 -13.02
C ALA A 261 -19.13 1.13 -13.62
N ALA A 262 -18.48 1.14 -14.78
CA ALA A 262 -18.27 2.38 -15.51
C ALA A 262 -19.61 3.07 -15.81
N PRO A 263 -19.66 4.43 -15.79
CA PRO A 263 -20.89 5.14 -16.06
C PRO A 263 -21.43 4.81 -17.45
N ALA A 264 -22.75 4.67 -17.56
CA ALA A 264 -23.37 4.37 -18.84
C ALA A 264 -23.14 5.53 -19.82
N PRO A 265 -22.79 5.26 -21.09
CA PRO A 265 -22.53 6.32 -22.07
C PRO A 265 -23.70 7.28 -22.31
N VAL A 266 -24.94 6.87 -22.00
CA VAL A 266 -26.13 7.71 -22.09
C VAL A 266 -26.19 8.79 -21.01
N ASP A 267 -25.58 8.52 -19.85
CA ASP A 267 -25.56 9.44 -18.71
C ASP A 267 -24.40 10.42 -18.82
N SER A 268 -23.25 9.95 -19.32
CA SER A 268 -22.05 10.77 -19.49
C SER A 268 -21.97 11.50 -20.84
N GLY A 269 -22.66 10.98 -21.86
CA GLY A 269 -22.53 11.43 -23.25
C GLY A 269 -21.24 10.97 -23.95
N PHE A 270 -20.47 10.04 -23.36
CA PHE A 270 -19.23 9.52 -23.93
C PHE A 270 -19.17 7.99 -23.86
N VAL A 271 -18.61 7.37 -24.89
CA VAL A 271 -18.27 5.94 -24.92
C VAL A 271 -16.77 5.78 -25.16
N THR A 272 -16.13 4.90 -24.42
CA THR A 272 -14.73 4.55 -24.62
C THR A 272 -14.60 3.42 -25.63
N VAL A 273 -13.67 3.56 -26.55
CA VAL A 273 -13.35 2.54 -27.55
C VAL A 273 -11.87 2.22 -27.52
N LEU A 274 -11.56 0.96 -27.27
CA LEU A 274 -10.22 0.40 -27.35
C LEU A 274 -10.02 -0.22 -28.74
N THR A 275 -8.97 0.19 -29.44
CA THR A 275 -8.55 -0.39 -30.72
C THR A 275 -7.15 -0.95 -30.58
N LEU A 276 -7.00 -2.24 -30.83
CA LEU A 276 -5.72 -2.92 -30.97
C LEU A 276 -5.58 -3.39 -32.41
N GLN A 277 -4.56 -2.91 -33.13
CA GLN A 277 -4.38 -3.23 -34.55
C GLN A 277 -2.98 -3.73 -34.82
N ALA A 278 -2.86 -4.89 -35.48
CA ALA A 278 -1.59 -5.38 -36.00
C ALA A 278 -1.10 -4.47 -37.14
N THR A 279 0.15 -4.01 -37.07
CA THR A 279 0.78 -3.17 -38.11
C THR A 279 1.57 -3.96 -39.15
N GLN A 280 1.65 -5.27 -38.93
CA GLN A 280 2.25 -6.26 -39.82
C GLN A 280 1.57 -7.61 -39.58
N ASP A 281 1.80 -8.58 -40.46
CA ASP A 281 1.40 -9.97 -40.21
C ASP A 281 2.12 -10.45 -38.93
N ILE A 282 1.39 -11.16 -38.06
CA ILE A 282 1.92 -11.71 -36.82
C ILE A 282 2.59 -13.05 -37.15
N HIS A 283 3.86 -13.20 -36.77
CA HIS A 283 4.69 -14.33 -37.16
C HIS A 283 5.27 -15.06 -35.95
N LYS A 284 5.74 -16.29 -36.21
CA LYS A 284 6.48 -17.12 -35.26
C LYS A 284 7.93 -17.31 -35.67
N GLY A 285 8.82 -17.11 -34.69
CA GLY A 285 10.24 -17.42 -34.70
C GLY A 285 11.08 -16.90 -35.86
N SER A 286 12.30 -17.42 -35.92
CA SER A 286 13.33 -16.98 -36.87
C SER A 286 13.02 -17.26 -38.34
N TYR A 287 12.09 -18.17 -38.62
CA TYR A 287 11.71 -18.56 -39.98
C TYR A 287 10.39 -17.94 -40.46
N GLY A 288 9.76 -17.08 -39.65
CA GLY A 288 8.68 -16.18 -40.10
C GLY A 288 7.38 -16.87 -40.52
N SER A 289 7.04 -18.05 -39.98
CA SER A 289 5.72 -18.66 -40.25
C SER A 289 4.60 -17.82 -39.64
N LEU A 290 3.41 -17.76 -40.24
CA LEU A 290 2.28 -17.04 -39.65
C LEU A 290 1.90 -17.63 -38.29
N ALA A 291 1.62 -16.74 -37.32
CA ALA A 291 1.03 -17.12 -36.05
C ALA A 291 -0.44 -17.51 -36.22
N THR A 292 -1.06 -17.98 -35.14
CA THR A 292 -2.50 -18.19 -35.03
C THR A 292 -3.11 -17.18 -34.07
N THR A 293 -4.42 -17.00 -34.11
CA THR A 293 -5.12 -16.06 -33.21
C THR A 293 -5.00 -16.45 -31.72
N ASN A 294 -4.72 -17.72 -31.42
CA ASN A 294 -4.50 -18.21 -30.04
C ASN A 294 -3.10 -17.87 -29.49
N ASP A 295 -2.21 -17.38 -30.34
CA ASP A 295 -0.84 -17.02 -29.96
C ASP A 295 -0.74 -15.59 -29.40
N VAL A 296 -1.81 -14.81 -29.54
CA VAL A 296 -1.99 -13.51 -28.92
C VAL A 296 -3.16 -13.59 -27.96
N MET A 297 -2.94 -13.15 -26.72
CA MET A 297 -3.99 -13.07 -25.71
C MET A 297 -4.21 -11.60 -25.36
N VAL A 298 -5.47 -11.17 -25.40
CA VAL A 298 -5.87 -9.82 -24.99
C VAL A 298 -6.88 -9.98 -23.87
N VAL A 299 -6.55 -9.49 -22.69
CA VAL A 299 -7.38 -9.61 -21.49
C VAL A 299 -7.71 -8.22 -20.99
N LEU A 300 -9.00 -7.90 -20.85
CA LEU A 300 -9.46 -6.67 -20.19
C LEU A 300 -10.22 -7.07 -18.93
N ASN A 301 -9.75 -6.61 -17.76
CA ASN A 301 -10.34 -6.91 -16.45
C ASN A 301 -10.61 -8.41 -16.23
N GLY A 302 -9.68 -9.26 -16.67
CA GLY A 302 -9.79 -10.72 -16.56
C GLY A 302 -10.63 -11.40 -17.65
N LEU A 303 -11.32 -10.65 -18.52
CA LEU A 303 -12.07 -11.19 -19.66
C LEU A 303 -11.18 -11.31 -20.90
N LEU A 304 -11.16 -12.48 -21.52
CA LEU A 304 -10.33 -12.77 -22.70
C LEU A 304 -11.04 -12.39 -24.01
N TYR A 305 -10.32 -11.70 -24.88
CA TYR A 305 -10.72 -11.31 -26.23
C TYR A 305 -9.71 -11.88 -27.24
N SER A 306 -10.22 -12.52 -28.29
CA SER A 306 -9.38 -13.15 -29.32
C SER A 306 -9.28 -12.29 -30.57
N MET A 307 -8.07 -12.12 -31.09
CA MET A 307 -7.84 -11.48 -32.38
C MET A 307 -8.64 -12.20 -33.48
N PRO A 308 -9.34 -11.49 -34.39
CA PRO A 308 -10.11 -12.12 -35.45
C PRO A 308 -9.21 -12.74 -36.54
N ASN A 309 -8.02 -12.17 -36.74
CA ASN A 309 -7.01 -12.65 -37.67
C ASN A 309 -5.62 -12.10 -37.25
N VAL A 310 -4.56 -12.69 -37.81
CA VAL A 310 -3.15 -12.35 -37.60
C VAL A 310 -2.55 -11.54 -38.76
N LYS A 311 -3.36 -11.11 -39.74
CA LYS A 311 -2.89 -10.33 -40.89
C LYS A 311 -2.65 -8.87 -40.55
N ASN A 312 -1.73 -8.23 -41.28
CA ASN A 312 -1.49 -6.80 -41.23
C ASN A 312 -2.82 -6.02 -41.38
N GLY A 313 -3.06 -5.10 -40.46
CA GLY A 313 -4.28 -4.33 -40.34
C GLY A 313 -5.35 -5.01 -39.50
N SER A 314 -5.28 -6.32 -39.24
CA SER A 314 -6.30 -6.99 -38.43
C SER A 314 -6.24 -6.55 -36.98
N GLY A 315 -7.36 -6.58 -36.29
CA GLY A 315 -7.41 -6.07 -34.93
C GLY A 315 -8.72 -6.29 -34.19
N LEU A 316 -8.68 -5.89 -32.93
CA LEU A 316 -9.81 -5.85 -32.02
C LEU A 316 -10.27 -4.40 -31.87
N ARG A 317 -11.60 -4.21 -31.86
CA ARG A 317 -12.22 -2.96 -31.46
C ARG A 317 -13.24 -3.26 -30.38
N LEU A 318 -12.95 -2.85 -29.15
CA LEU A 318 -13.79 -3.08 -27.99
C LEU A 318 -14.53 -1.77 -27.66
N ILE A 319 -15.86 -1.82 -27.70
CA ILE A 319 -16.74 -0.70 -27.34
C ILE A 319 -17.18 -0.95 -25.90
N LEU A 320 -16.76 -0.08 -24.98
CA LEU A 320 -17.02 -0.23 -23.55
C LEU A 320 -18.42 0.33 -23.23
N ASP A 321 -19.47 -0.50 -23.37
CA ASP A 321 -20.90 -0.10 -23.19
C ASP A 321 -21.62 -0.94 -22.12
N ASP A 322 -22.91 -0.64 -21.91
CA ASP A 322 -23.83 -1.25 -20.98
C ASP A 322 -24.55 -2.51 -21.52
N ALA A 323 -25.28 -3.20 -20.63
CA ALA A 323 -25.90 -4.51 -20.73
C ALA A 323 -26.90 -4.75 -21.89
N SER A 324 -27.12 -3.80 -22.80
CA SER A 324 -28.00 -3.97 -23.98
C SER A 324 -27.48 -3.16 -25.17
N PRO A 325 -26.39 -3.61 -25.82
CA PRO A 325 -25.66 -2.76 -26.72
C PRO A 325 -26.07 -2.99 -28.20
N ASN A 326 -26.09 -1.89 -28.97
CA ASN A 326 -26.23 -1.84 -30.42
C ASN A 326 -25.96 -0.40 -30.89
N TYR A 327 -24.69 -0.03 -30.99
CA TYR A 327 -24.31 1.27 -31.54
C TYR A 327 -24.31 1.27 -33.07
N THR A 328 -25.01 2.25 -33.64
CA THR A 328 -24.79 2.64 -35.03
C THR A 328 -23.64 3.63 -35.10
N VAL A 329 -22.64 3.34 -35.92
CA VAL A 329 -21.56 4.29 -36.23
C VAL A 329 -21.94 5.04 -37.49
N LEU A 330 -21.89 6.37 -37.45
CA LEU A 330 -22.20 7.17 -38.63
C LEU A 330 -20.97 7.36 -39.52
N ASP A 331 -21.13 7.07 -40.81
CA ASP A 331 -20.07 7.11 -41.84
C ASP A 331 -19.58 8.52 -42.19
N ASN A 332 -20.12 9.57 -41.58
CA ASN A 332 -19.86 10.96 -41.95
C ASN A 332 -18.56 11.53 -41.38
N ASN A 333 -17.76 10.75 -40.66
CA ASN A 333 -16.46 11.16 -40.15
C ASN A 333 -15.48 9.99 -40.19
N PHE A 334 -14.34 10.20 -40.85
CA PHE A 334 -13.21 9.28 -40.78
C PHE A 334 -12.76 9.13 -39.33
N PRO A 335 -12.72 7.90 -38.77
CA PRO A 335 -12.34 7.70 -37.39
C PRO A 335 -10.89 8.13 -37.13
N TYR A 336 -10.01 7.94 -38.11
CA TYR A 336 -8.60 8.28 -37.97
C TYR A 336 -8.11 8.77 -39.33
N SER A 337 -8.08 10.09 -39.55
CA SER A 337 -7.74 10.73 -40.82
C SER A 337 -6.27 11.18 -40.88
N GLY A 338 -5.36 10.22 -40.84
CA GLY A 338 -3.98 10.39 -41.32
C GLY A 338 -3.79 9.65 -42.64
N ASN A 339 -2.66 9.82 -43.33
CA ASN A 339 -2.30 9.09 -44.56
C ASN A 339 -2.07 7.57 -44.34
N TYR A 340 -2.98 6.89 -43.63
CA TYR A 340 -2.91 5.49 -43.26
C TYR A 340 -3.99 4.71 -44.03
N PRO A 341 -3.62 3.78 -44.92
CA PRO A 341 -4.54 3.17 -45.90
C PRO A 341 -5.58 2.18 -45.32
N SER A 342 -5.82 2.14 -44.00
CA SER A 342 -6.77 1.20 -43.36
C SER A 342 -7.59 1.79 -42.20
N SER A 343 -7.49 3.09 -41.97
CA SER A 343 -7.97 3.75 -40.76
C SER A 343 -9.32 4.47 -40.94
N THR A 344 -9.98 4.27 -42.09
CA THR A 344 -11.23 4.93 -42.47
C THR A 344 -12.49 4.13 -42.12
N GLU A 345 -12.36 2.83 -41.85
CA GLU A 345 -13.51 1.92 -41.66
C GLU A 345 -13.61 1.47 -40.19
N TRP A 346 -14.83 1.59 -39.62
CA TRP A 346 -15.11 1.18 -38.24
C TRP A 346 -15.06 -0.35 -38.06
N SER A 347 -15.34 -1.08 -39.12
CA SER A 347 -15.28 -2.53 -39.17
C SER A 347 -15.02 -2.96 -40.59
N TYR A 348 -14.27 -4.03 -40.77
CA TYR A 348 -14.10 -4.67 -42.07
C TYR A 348 -13.84 -6.16 -41.90
N ASN A 349 -14.32 -6.93 -42.86
CA ASN A 349 -14.03 -8.35 -42.97
C ASN A 349 -13.82 -8.68 -44.45
N GLU A 350 -12.55 -8.69 -44.87
CA GLU A 350 -12.19 -8.95 -46.27
C GLU A 350 -12.17 -10.46 -46.61
N GLY A 351 -12.68 -11.30 -45.70
CA GLY A 351 -12.78 -12.75 -45.88
C GLY A 351 -11.70 -13.54 -45.14
N SER A 352 -11.77 -14.87 -45.28
CA SER A 352 -10.88 -15.80 -44.61
C SER A 352 -9.43 -15.61 -45.07
N GLY A 353 -8.52 -15.31 -44.13
CA GLY A 353 -7.10 -15.10 -44.42
C GLY A 353 -6.73 -13.70 -44.92
N ALA A 354 -7.70 -12.78 -45.01
CA ALA A 354 -7.49 -11.36 -45.24
C ALA A 354 -7.66 -10.55 -43.95
N LYS A 355 -7.36 -9.24 -43.97
CA LYS A 355 -7.43 -8.41 -42.75
C LYS A 355 -8.87 -8.26 -42.26
N GLN A 356 -9.03 -8.26 -40.93
CA GLN A 356 -10.33 -8.16 -40.28
C GLN A 356 -10.28 -7.27 -39.05
N MET A 357 -11.25 -6.37 -38.91
CA MET A 357 -11.50 -5.53 -37.74
C MET A 357 -12.97 -5.69 -37.36
N THR A 358 -13.24 -6.41 -36.27
CA THR A 358 -14.61 -6.69 -35.81
C THR A 358 -14.87 -5.95 -34.50
N PRO A 359 -15.84 -5.01 -34.45
CA PRO A 359 -16.29 -4.40 -33.22
C PRO A 359 -16.94 -5.42 -32.29
N GLN A 360 -16.64 -5.33 -31.01
CA GLN A 360 -17.22 -6.13 -29.95
C GLN A 360 -17.68 -5.18 -28.85
N GLU A 361 -18.93 -5.33 -28.43
CA GLU A 361 -19.48 -4.56 -27.33
C GLU A 361 -19.20 -5.32 -26.03
N ILE A 362 -18.62 -4.62 -25.07
CA ILE A 362 -18.33 -5.13 -23.72
C ILE A 362 -19.49 -4.72 -22.83
N SER A 363 -19.90 -5.61 -21.92
CA SER A 363 -20.93 -5.35 -20.90
C SER A 363 -20.45 -4.32 -19.87
N SER A 364 -21.37 -3.60 -19.24
CA SER A 364 -21.07 -2.65 -18.16
C SER A 364 -20.36 -3.30 -16.98
N THR A 365 -20.62 -4.59 -16.74
CA THR A 365 -19.93 -5.39 -15.71
C THR A 365 -18.52 -5.82 -16.09
N GLY A 366 -18.10 -5.62 -17.33
CA GLY A 366 -16.75 -5.94 -17.81
C GLY A 366 -15.76 -4.78 -17.66
N VAL A 367 -16.23 -3.61 -17.19
CA VAL A 367 -15.47 -2.36 -17.16
C VAL A 367 -15.80 -1.59 -15.89
N ASN A 368 -14.76 -1.10 -15.22
CA ASN A 368 -14.85 -0.44 -13.93
C ASN A 368 -14.88 1.09 -14.11
N SER A 369 -15.55 1.81 -13.21
CA SER A 369 -15.49 3.28 -13.13
C SER A 369 -14.07 3.78 -12.82
N GLY A 370 -13.37 3.02 -11.98
CA GLY A 370 -11.99 3.22 -11.58
C GLY A 370 -10.95 2.62 -12.51
N THR A 371 -9.95 1.95 -11.93
CA THR A 371 -8.87 1.32 -12.68
C THR A 371 -9.37 0.12 -13.49
N ASN A 372 -8.99 0.11 -14.77
CA ASN A 372 -9.17 -0.99 -15.70
C ASN A 372 -7.80 -1.49 -16.16
N THR A 373 -7.63 -2.81 -16.20
CA THR A 373 -6.37 -3.44 -16.58
C THR A 373 -6.51 -4.14 -17.93
N LEU A 374 -5.75 -3.68 -18.91
CA LEU A 374 -5.57 -4.33 -20.20
C LEU A 374 -4.23 -5.06 -20.22
N ILE A 375 -4.27 -6.35 -20.54
CA ILE A 375 -3.08 -7.19 -20.70
C ILE A 375 -3.04 -7.71 -22.12
N ILE A 376 -1.95 -7.43 -22.84
CA ILE A 376 -1.69 -7.95 -24.17
C ILE A 376 -0.46 -8.84 -24.09
N THR A 377 -0.64 -10.13 -24.36
CA THR A 377 0.43 -11.12 -24.31
C THR A 377 0.67 -11.69 -25.70
N ALA A 378 1.94 -11.70 -26.10
CA ALA A 378 2.42 -12.55 -27.18
C ALA A 378 3.05 -13.79 -26.55
N ARG A 379 2.59 -14.99 -26.94
CA ARG A 379 3.19 -16.25 -26.45
C ARG A 379 4.65 -16.37 -26.87
N GLU A 380 5.36 -17.32 -26.27
CA GLU A 380 6.72 -17.68 -26.67
C GLU A 380 6.83 -17.79 -28.20
N ASN A 381 7.92 -17.22 -28.72
CA ASN A 381 8.31 -17.27 -30.12
C ASN A 381 7.33 -16.53 -31.06
N VAL A 382 6.51 -15.61 -30.56
CA VAL A 382 5.55 -14.80 -31.34
C VAL A 382 6.04 -13.36 -31.46
N ASN A 383 5.96 -12.83 -32.67
CA ASN A 383 6.34 -11.46 -33.02
C ASN A 383 5.09 -10.65 -33.35
N PHE A 384 4.66 -9.81 -32.43
CA PHE A 384 3.44 -9.03 -32.54
C PHE A 384 3.72 -7.53 -32.45
N LYS A 385 3.66 -6.86 -33.60
CA LYS A 385 3.75 -5.40 -33.68
C LYS A 385 2.37 -4.78 -33.84
N PHE A 386 1.97 -3.92 -32.92
CA PHE A 386 0.63 -3.33 -32.92
C PHE A 386 0.59 -1.86 -32.57
N ILE A 387 -0.51 -1.20 -32.94
CA ILE A 387 -0.91 0.09 -32.39
C ILE A 387 -2.06 -0.17 -31.42
N LEU A 388 -1.98 0.47 -30.25
CA LEU A 388 -3.03 0.49 -29.25
C LEU A 388 -3.57 1.92 -29.13
N ARG A 389 -4.89 2.07 -29.21
CA ARG A 389 -5.58 3.35 -29.03
C ARG A 389 -6.77 3.16 -28.10
N ILE A 390 -6.92 4.02 -27.10
CA ILE A 390 -8.09 4.04 -26.20
C ILE A 390 -8.69 5.44 -26.28
N ALA A 391 -9.88 5.60 -26.86
CA ALA A 391 -10.41 6.93 -27.12
C ALA A 391 -11.81 7.10 -26.57
N GLN A 392 -12.08 8.28 -26.01
CA GLN A 392 -13.45 8.69 -25.73
C GLN A 392 -14.09 9.14 -27.04
N HIS A 393 -15.35 8.78 -27.25
CA HIS A 393 -16.14 9.25 -28.38
C HIS A 393 -17.48 9.79 -27.89
N PRO A 394 -17.94 10.96 -28.36
CA PRO A 394 -19.28 11.44 -28.03
C PRO A 394 -20.36 10.43 -28.44
N ALA A 395 -21.20 10.04 -27.50
CA ALA A 395 -22.34 9.17 -27.70
C ALA A 395 -23.64 9.96 -27.61
N GLN A 396 -24.60 9.69 -28.51
CA GLN A 396 -25.91 10.34 -28.53
C GLN A 396 -27.01 9.38 -28.95
N ILE A 397 -28.25 9.71 -28.60
CA ILE A 397 -29.43 9.02 -29.11
C ILE A 397 -30.00 9.85 -30.27
N ILE A 398 -30.06 9.27 -31.47
CA ILE A 398 -30.64 9.89 -32.66
C ILE A 398 -31.79 9.02 -33.14
N ASN A 399 -33.01 9.56 -33.14
CA ASN A 399 -34.23 8.83 -33.55
C ASN A 399 -34.39 7.47 -32.82
N GLY A 400 -33.98 7.39 -31.55
CA GLY A 400 -34.06 6.16 -30.75
C GLY A 400 -32.90 5.17 -30.95
N ALA A 401 -31.98 5.42 -31.90
CA ALA A 401 -30.77 4.63 -32.06
C ALA A 401 -29.61 5.23 -31.26
N LYS A 402 -28.84 4.38 -30.57
CA LYS A 402 -27.56 4.77 -29.97
C LYS A 402 -26.55 5.01 -31.09
N VAL A 403 -25.90 6.17 -31.06
CA VAL A 403 -24.97 6.60 -32.10
C VAL A 403 -23.67 7.05 -31.49
N ILE A 404 -22.56 6.51 -32.00
CA ILE A 404 -21.22 7.03 -31.74
C ILE A 404 -20.92 8.08 -32.79
N ARG A 405 -20.70 9.32 -32.36
CA ARG A 405 -20.21 10.38 -33.23
C ARG A 405 -18.69 10.37 -33.22
N HIS A 406 -18.12 10.10 -34.37
CA HIS A 406 -16.72 10.38 -34.56
C HIS A 406 -16.50 11.89 -34.68
N ARG A 407 -15.44 12.45 -34.10
CA ARG A 407 -14.94 13.78 -34.46
C ARG A 407 -13.58 13.53 -35.12
N GLY A 408 -13.47 13.66 -36.44
CA GLY A 408 -12.23 13.38 -37.19
C GLY A 408 -11.01 14.13 -36.64
N ASP A 409 -9.81 13.84 -37.14
CA ASP A 409 -8.55 14.43 -36.61
C ASP A 409 -8.54 15.98 -36.63
N ASN A 410 -9.42 16.64 -37.40
CA ASN A 410 -9.59 18.10 -37.37
C ASN A 410 -10.26 18.65 -36.09
N ALA A 411 -10.81 17.81 -35.21
CA ALA A 411 -11.25 18.22 -33.89
C ALA A 411 -10.11 18.29 -32.86
N ILE A 412 -8.92 17.77 -33.21
CA ILE A 412 -7.67 17.92 -32.44
C ILE A 412 -7.32 19.40 -32.26
N SER A 413 -7.77 20.29 -33.16
CA SER A 413 -7.55 21.73 -33.09
C SER A 413 -8.68 22.57 -32.47
N THR A 414 -9.79 21.97 -32.01
CA THR A 414 -10.96 22.74 -31.52
C THR A 414 -11.45 22.37 -30.12
N GLY A 415 -10.68 21.59 -29.36
CA GLY A 415 -11.00 21.23 -27.98
C GLY A 415 -12.18 20.24 -27.85
N GLY A 416 -12.01 19.23 -27.00
CA GLY A 416 -13.14 18.49 -26.42
C GLY A 416 -13.26 17.00 -26.72
N VAL A 417 -12.18 16.27 -27.00
CA VAL A 417 -12.17 14.79 -26.88
C VAL A 417 -10.79 14.32 -26.44
N SER A 418 -10.67 13.73 -25.24
CA SER A 418 -9.41 13.08 -24.83
C SER A 418 -9.25 11.77 -25.60
N SER A 419 -8.13 11.59 -26.28
CA SER A 419 -7.76 10.29 -26.86
C SER A 419 -6.40 9.85 -26.38
N PHE A 420 -6.30 8.59 -25.96
CA PHE A 420 -5.04 7.89 -25.78
C PHE A 420 -4.52 7.51 -27.16
N ASN A 421 -3.43 8.14 -27.58
CA ASN A 421 -2.68 7.69 -28.73
C ASN A 421 -1.49 6.89 -28.19
N GLY A 422 -1.54 5.56 -28.22
CA GLY A 422 -0.33 4.76 -28.10
C GLY A 422 0.62 5.07 -29.28
N LEU A 423 1.90 4.71 -29.14
CA LEU A 423 2.96 4.97 -30.12
C LEU A 423 2.47 4.94 -31.58
N THR A 424 2.62 6.06 -32.27
CA THR A 424 2.26 6.21 -33.69
C THR A 424 3.04 5.27 -34.63
N THR A 425 4.16 4.72 -34.16
CA THR A 425 5.04 3.79 -34.89
C THR A 425 4.81 2.30 -34.56
N GLY A 426 3.93 2.02 -33.60
CA GLY A 426 3.58 0.69 -33.08
C GLY A 426 4.52 0.17 -31.99
N PHE A 427 3.94 -0.52 -31.01
CA PHE A 427 4.62 -1.24 -29.94
C PHE A 427 4.93 -2.68 -30.38
N MET A 428 6.05 -3.25 -29.94
CA MET A 428 6.47 -4.61 -30.30
C MET A 428 6.46 -5.52 -29.07
N LEU A 429 5.85 -6.70 -29.20
CA LEU A 429 6.04 -7.83 -28.29
C LEU A 429 6.71 -8.99 -29.03
N GLY A 430 7.90 -9.36 -28.57
CA GLY A 430 8.83 -10.28 -29.22
C GLY A 430 9.91 -9.55 -30.02
N GLU A 431 10.75 -10.33 -30.71
CA GLU A 431 11.82 -9.79 -31.54
C GLU A 431 11.75 -10.36 -32.96
N PRO A 432 11.68 -9.52 -34.00
CA PRO A 432 11.59 -10.00 -35.37
C PRO A 432 12.73 -10.95 -35.74
N ASN A 433 12.36 -12.14 -36.22
CA ASN A 433 13.28 -13.18 -36.67
C ASN A 433 14.18 -13.78 -35.57
N SER A 434 13.88 -13.61 -34.28
CA SER A 434 14.51 -14.35 -33.20
C SER A 434 13.49 -15.22 -32.45
N ILE A 435 14.00 -16.08 -31.57
CA ILE A 435 13.17 -16.81 -30.62
C ILE A 435 12.99 -15.89 -29.42
N SER A 436 11.78 -15.35 -29.26
CA SER A 436 11.40 -14.55 -28.10
C SER A 436 10.78 -15.43 -27.01
N ALA A 437 10.93 -15.01 -25.76
CA ALA A 437 10.12 -15.55 -24.68
C ALA A 437 8.67 -15.07 -24.78
N GLN A 438 7.82 -15.48 -23.84
CA GLN A 438 6.53 -14.84 -23.68
C GLN A 438 6.75 -13.38 -23.24
N GLU A 439 6.12 -12.45 -23.95
CA GLU A 439 6.16 -11.03 -23.60
C GLU A 439 4.76 -10.49 -23.33
N THR A 440 4.66 -9.56 -22.39
CA THR A 440 3.38 -9.03 -21.94
C THR A 440 3.46 -7.52 -21.74
N LEU A 441 2.51 -6.80 -22.32
CA LEU A 441 2.22 -5.41 -22.00
C LEU A 441 1.01 -5.37 -21.06
N THR A 442 1.17 -4.79 -19.88
CA THR A 442 0.10 -4.48 -18.94
C THR A 442 -0.11 -2.97 -18.93
N LEU A 443 -1.34 -2.52 -19.17
CA LEU A 443 -1.74 -1.12 -19.14
C LEU A 443 -2.89 -0.95 -18.16
N GLU A 444 -2.74 -0.02 -17.22
CA GLU A 444 -3.80 0.39 -16.30
C GLU A 444 -4.29 1.79 -16.67
N PHE A 445 -5.61 1.93 -16.77
CA PHE A 445 -6.25 3.19 -17.16
C PHE A 445 -7.60 3.36 -16.49
N SER A 446 -8.02 4.60 -16.30
CA SER A 446 -9.31 4.97 -15.71
C SER A 446 -10.00 6.11 -16.47
N GLY A 447 -11.19 6.50 -15.99
CA GLY A 447 -12.01 7.51 -16.64
C GLY A 447 -12.75 6.98 -17.88
N VAL A 448 -13.07 5.69 -17.89
CA VAL A 448 -13.89 5.10 -18.95
C VAL A 448 -15.28 5.75 -18.95
N ASN A 449 -15.76 6.11 -20.14
CA ASN A 449 -17.05 6.75 -20.37
C ASN A 449 -17.26 8.10 -19.65
N THR A 450 -16.22 8.84 -19.22
CA THR A 450 -16.40 10.15 -18.51
C THR A 450 -15.91 11.38 -19.28
N GLY A 451 -15.49 11.19 -20.55
CA GLY A 451 -14.98 12.28 -21.40
C GLY A 451 -13.50 12.64 -21.16
N THR A 452 -12.90 12.12 -20.09
CA THR A 452 -11.46 12.24 -19.76
C THR A 452 -10.90 10.86 -19.46
N LEU A 453 -9.85 10.44 -20.18
CA LEU A 453 -9.08 9.22 -19.88
C LEU A 453 -7.86 9.53 -19.03
N VAL A 454 -7.47 8.61 -18.17
CA VAL A 454 -6.23 8.65 -17.39
C VAL A 454 -5.43 7.38 -17.66
N SER A 455 -4.14 7.52 -17.98
CA SER A 455 -3.18 6.41 -18.02
C SER A 455 -2.49 6.37 -16.67
N GLU A 456 -2.65 5.27 -15.94
CA GLU A 456 -2.17 5.13 -14.56
C GLU A 456 -0.81 4.45 -14.51
N SER A 457 -0.65 3.37 -15.27
CA SER A 457 0.61 2.64 -15.40
C SER A 457 0.69 1.94 -16.75
N ALA A 458 1.89 1.74 -17.27
CA ALA A 458 2.10 0.84 -18.39
C ALA A 458 3.43 0.10 -18.21
N GLU A 459 3.36 -1.21 -18.09
CA GLU A 459 4.51 -2.07 -17.82
C GLU A 459 4.68 -3.09 -18.94
N TRP A 460 5.90 -3.22 -19.45
CA TRP A 460 6.26 -4.24 -20.42
C TRP A 460 7.20 -5.24 -19.79
N TYR A 461 6.70 -6.46 -19.64
CA TYR A 461 7.46 -7.61 -19.19
C TYR A 461 8.01 -8.40 -20.39
N HIS A 462 9.31 -8.69 -20.34
CA HIS A 462 9.99 -9.56 -21.29
C HIS A 462 11.23 -10.24 -20.67
N GLU A 463 11.69 -11.31 -21.29
CA GLU A 463 12.87 -12.06 -20.87
C GLU A 463 14.09 -11.63 -21.71
N ILE A 464 15.22 -11.37 -21.05
CA ILE A 464 16.48 -11.02 -21.73
C ILE A 464 17.45 -12.21 -21.65
N TYR A 465 17.78 -12.80 -22.80
CA TYR A 465 18.82 -13.81 -22.91
C TYR A 465 20.21 -13.16 -22.86
N THR A 466 21.03 -13.54 -21.87
CA THR A 466 22.37 -12.95 -21.70
C THR A 466 23.48 -13.89 -22.15
N ASN A 467 23.31 -15.21 -21.96
CA ASN A 467 24.23 -16.28 -22.41
C ASN A 467 23.45 -17.56 -22.73
N PHE A 468 24.13 -18.56 -23.30
CA PHE A 468 23.51 -19.83 -23.68
C PHE A 468 22.98 -20.58 -22.44
N GLY A 469 21.67 -20.49 -22.20
CA GLY A 469 20.97 -21.14 -21.08
C GLY A 469 20.63 -20.25 -19.89
N ASP A 470 21.01 -18.97 -19.90
CA ASP A 470 20.72 -18.01 -18.83
C ASP A 470 19.83 -16.86 -19.32
N SER A 471 18.77 -16.60 -18.57
CA SER A 471 17.80 -15.54 -18.83
C SER A 471 17.41 -14.81 -17.55
N TYR A 472 16.97 -13.56 -17.70
CA TYR A 472 16.41 -12.75 -16.62
C TYR A 472 15.09 -12.14 -17.05
N ASP A 473 14.13 -12.20 -16.14
CA ASP A 473 12.87 -11.48 -16.22
C ASP A 473 13.11 -9.98 -16.03
N PHE A 474 12.61 -9.18 -16.95
CA PHE A 474 12.71 -7.73 -16.88
C PHE A 474 11.37 -7.06 -17.11
N THR A 475 11.06 -6.05 -16.30
CA THR A 475 9.87 -5.20 -16.47
C THR A 475 10.31 -3.76 -16.71
N HIS A 476 9.89 -3.19 -17.84
CA HIS A 476 10.10 -1.79 -18.17
C HIS A 476 8.82 -0.98 -17.88
N ASP A 477 8.96 0.16 -17.20
CA ASP A 477 7.94 1.20 -17.23
C ASP A 477 7.97 1.88 -18.62
N VAL A 478 6.89 1.69 -19.37
CA VAL A 478 6.68 2.20 -20.72
C VAL A 478 5.56 3.24 -20.77
N ILE A 479 5.12 3.80 -19.64
CA ILE A 479 4.01 4.77 -19.60
C ILE A 479 4.22 5.99 -20.50
N ASN A 480 5.46 6.41 -20.69
CA ASN A 480 5.82 7.52 -21.59
C ASN A 480 5.52 7.21 -23.07
N GLN A 481 5.36 5.94 -23.44
CA GLN A 481 4.96 5.48 -24.77
C GLN A 481 3.42 5.47 -24.96
N PHE A 482 2.69 5.75 -23.87
CA PHE A 482 1.25 5.61 -23.71
C PHE A 482 0.65 6.87 -23.03
N GLY A 483 1.13 8.05 -23.45
CA GLY A 483 0.72 9.33 -22.90
C GLY A 483 -0.73 9.71 -23.24
N VAL A 484 -1.44 10.28 -22.27
CA VAL A 484 -2.76 10.90 -22.49
C VAL A 484 -2.55 12.30 -23.06
N GLU A 485 -2.98 12.52 -24.29
CA GLU A 485 -3.10 13.88 -24.82
C GLU A 485 -4.42 14.49 -24.31
N THR A 486 -4.35 15.29 -23.24
CA THR A 486 -5.45 16.20 -22.89
C THR A 486 -5.48 17.33 -23.90
N ILE A 487 -6.43 17.28 -24.83
CA ILE A 487 -6.62 18.30 -25.85
C ILE A 487 -7.39 19.47 -25.22
N SER A 488 -6.68 20.56 -24.88
CA SER A 488 -7.24 21.85 -24.46
C SER A 488 -8.05 22.50 -25.57
#